data_AF-A0A0N0EC60-F1
#
_entry.id   AF-A0A0N0EC60-F1
#
_cell.length_a   1.000
_cell.length_b   1.000
_cell.length_c   1.000
_cell.angle_alpha   90.00
_cell.angle_beta   90.00
_cell.angle_gamma   90.00
#
_symmetry.space_group_name_H-M   'P 1'
#
loop_
_entity.id
_entity.type
_entity.pdbx_description
1 polymer ?
#
loop_
_entity_poly.entity_id
_entity_poly.type
_entity_poly.pdbx_seq_one_letter_code
_entity_poly.pdbx_strand_id
1 'polypeptide(L)'
;MRYLTAGESHGPQLTTILEGVPAGLPLTVEDINDDLARRQKGHGRGRRMQIEKDTVDILSGVRHGQTLGSPITLAVTNDDWKHWTKIMGIEPLSKEDQEEVKRKVTKPRPGHADLNGAIKYGHRDMRNVLERSSARETTVRVAAGAVARKFLAELGIKVAGHVTEIGGVKATPQPITNLDDLKAETEASPVRCYDKKVEQEMMDAIDTAKENGDSIGGIVEVIVEGVPAGVGSYVHYDRKLDAKVAASIMSINAFKGVEFGVGFQAASLPGSKVHDEIAWSEERGYYRLSNNLGGFEGGMTTGMPIVVRGVMKPIPTLYKPLQSVDIDTKEPFQASIERSDSCAVPAASVVAEAVVAWEIAQAIVEQFGQDRMDLIKENVQRMREHAAKF
;
A
#
# COMPACT_ATOMS: atom_id res chain seq x y z
N MET A 1 7.84 -10.49 -12.37
CA MET A 1 8.17 -9.26 -11.61
C MET A 1 8.39 -9.57 -10.13
N ARG A 2 9.40 -8.95 -9.52
CA ARG A 2 9.63 -8.93 -8.07
C ARG A 2 10.35 -7.65 -7.66
N TYR A 3 10.35 -7.31 -6.38
CA TYR A 3 11.15 -6.21 -5.85
C TYR A 3 11.65 -6.48 -4.44
N LEU A 4 12.70 -5.75 -4.07
CA LEU A 4 13.22 -5.69 -2.71
C LEU A 4 13.33 -4.24 -2.29
N THR A 5 12.89 -3.94 -1.07
CA THR A 5 13.04 -2.62 -0.46
C THR A 5 14.13 -2.64 0.60
N ALA A 6 14.84 -1.54 0.74
CA ALA A 6 15.91 -1.33 1.69
C ALA A 6 15.87 0.09 2.27
N GLY A 7 16.52 0.27 3.41
CA GLY A 7 16.65 1.55 4.11
C GLY A 7 15.81 1.65 5.37
N GLU A 8 16.34 2.45 6.30
CA GLU A 8 15.81 2.74 7.62
C GLU A 8 15.08 4.09 7.62
N SER A 9 14.11 4.24 8.53
CA SER A 9 13.30 5.46 8.65
C SER A 9 14.12 6.73 8.84
N HIS A 10 15.24 6.62 9.55
CA HIS A 10 16.20 7.69 9.78
C HIS A 10 17.60 7.36 9.24
N GLY A 11 17.70 6.42 8.29
CA GLY A 11 18.92 6.20 7.52
C GLY A 11 19.12 7.30 6.45
N PRO A 12 20.18 7.23 5.63
CA PRO A 12 20.49 8.26 4.62
C PRO A 12 19.47 8.31 3.48
N GLN A 13 18.95 7.15 3.08
CA GLN A 13 17.98 7.03 1.99
C GLN A 13 17.20 5.71 2.10
N LEU A 14 16.12 5.62 1.34
CA LEU A 14 15.44 4.37 1.02
C LEU A 14 15.82 3.95 -0.39
N THR A 15 15.79 2.65 -0.67
CA THR A 15 16.10 2.11 -2.00
C THR A 15 15.16 0.95 -2.32
N THR A 16 14.73 0.84 -3.57
CA THR A 16 14.06 -0.36 -4.07
C THR A 16 14.67 -0.80 -5.39
N ILE A 17 14.80 -2.11 -5.57
CA ILE A 17 15.26 -2.72 -6.82
C ILE A 17 14.10 -3.52 -7.38
N LEU A 18 13.62 -3.11 -8.55
CA LEU A 18 12.57 -3.77 -9.30
C LEU A 18 13.20 -4.68 -10.36
N GLU A 19 12.73 -5.91 -10.46
CA GLU A 19 13.23 -6.88 -11.43
C GLU A 19 12.07 -7.55 -12.17
N GLY A 20 12.26 -7.77 -13.48
CA GLY A 20 11.25 -8.30 -14.39
C GLY A 20 10.21 -7.30 -14.88
N VAL A 21 10.50 -5.98 -14.80
CA VAL A 21 9.73 -4.95 -15.52
C VAL A 21 10.10 -5.05 -17.01
N PRO A 22 9.14 -5.21 -17.93
CA PRO A 22 9.46 -5.44 -19.35
C PRO A 22 10.17 -4.23 -19.97
N ALA A 23 10.94 -4.48 -21.03
CA ALA A 23 11.56 -3.42 -21.82
C ALA A 23 10.52 -2.64 -22.65
N GLY A 24 10.77 -1.34 -22.85
CA GLY A 24 9.95 -0.46 -23.66
C GLY A 24 8.74 0.16 -22.96
N LEU A 25 8.66 0.08 -21.63
CA LEU A 25 7.68 0.85 -20.84
C LEU A 25 8.15 2.31 -20.74
N PRO A 26 7.34 3.30 -21.16
CA PRO A 26 7.63 4.70 -20.90
C PRO A 26 7.62 4.98 -19.39
N LEU A 27 8.68 5.60 -18.88
CA LEU A 27 8.83 5.89 -17.46
C LEU A 27 9.71 7.12 -17.23
N THR A 28 9.17 8.09 -16.48
CA THR A 28 9.91 9.27 -16.00
C THR A 28 9.94 9.32 -14.48
N VAL A 29 10.68 10.29 -13.94
CA VAL A 29 10.75 10.53 -12.50
C VAL A 29 9.43 11.11 -11.98
N GLU A 30 8.78 11.96 -12.77
CA GLU A 30 7.48 12.59 -12.45
C GLU A 30 6.38 11.54 -12.24
N ASP A 31 6.39 10.51 -13.07
CA ASP A 31 5.47 9.37 -12.98
C ASP A 31 5.48 8.69 -11.60
N ILE A 32 6.63 8.72 -10.93
CA ILE A 32 6.83 8.14 -9.61
C ILE A 32 6.60 9.20 -8.51
N ASN A 33 7.11 10.41 -8.71
CA ASN A 33 7.00 11.50 -7.75
C ASN A 33 5.56 11.93 -7.50
N ASP A 34 4.67 11.83 -8.48
CA ASP A 34 3.25 12.08 -8.31
C ASP A 34 2.66 11.17 -7.21
N ASP A 35 3.00 9.89 -7.22
CA ASP A 35 2.52 8.93 -6.22
C ASP A 35 3.19 9.10 -4.85
N LEU A 36 4.48 9.44 -4.83
CA LEU A 36 5.17 9.79 -3.58
C LEU A 36 4.51 11.00 -2.92
N ALA A 37 4.19 12.05 -3.69
CA ALA A 37 3.49 13.23 -3.20
C ALA A 37 2.09 12.88 -2.68
N ARG A 38 1.33 12.04 -3.39
CA ARG A 38 0.01 11.55 -2.94
C ARG A 38 0.10 10.86 -1.58
N ARG A 39 1.12 10.02 -1.37
CA ARG A 39 1.36 9.29 -0.11
C ARG A 39 1.73 10.23 1.06
N GLN A 40 2.22 11.44 0.81
CA GLN A 40 2.54 12.40 1.87
C GLN A 40 1.30 13.18 2.36
N LYS A 41 0.22 13.25 1.55
CA LYS A 41 -1.03 13.95 1.87
C LYS A 41 -1.89 13.21 2.91
N GLY A 42 -2.90 13.91 3.42
CA GLY A 42 -3.94 13.38 4.31
C GLY A 42 -4.10 14.20 5.60
N HIS A 43 -5.34 14.48 6.01
CA HIS A 43 -5.64 15.06 7.32
C HIS A 43 -5.17 14.11 8.43
N GLY A 44 -4.61 14.65 9.51
CA GLY A 44 -4.01 13.87 10.60
C GLY A 44 -2.55 13.45 10.40
N ARG A 45 -1.97 13.64 9.20
CA ARG A 45 -0.53 13.44 8.95
C ARG A 45 0.31 14.45 9.72
N GLY A 46 1.44 14.02 10.25
CA GLY A 46 2.35 14.82 11.04
C GLY A 46 3.02 15.93 10.23
N ARG A 47 3.40 17.01 10.93
CA ARG A 47 3.98 18.24 10.36
C ARG A 47 5.16 18.00 9.42
N ARG A 48 5.95 16.95 9.65
CA ARG A 48 7.11 16.59 8.82
C ARG A 48 6.73 16.30 7.37
N MET A 49 5.59 15.63 7.16
CA MET A 49 5.08 15.27 5.83
C MET A 49 4.57 16.48 5.04
N GLN A 50 4.40 17.63 5.70
CA GLN A 50 4.04 18.89 5.06
C GLN A 50 5.27 19.71 4.64
N ILE A 51 6.46 19.34 5.13
CA ILE A 51 7.71 20.09 4.94
C ILE A 51 8.67 19.33 4.02
N GLU A 52 8.85 18.03 4.23
CA GLU A 52 9.70 17.18 3.41
C GLU A 52 8.98 16.76 2.13
N LYS A 53 9.69 16.79 1.00
CA LYS A 53 9.18 16.33 -0.29
C LYS A 53 9.95 15.09 -0.70
N ASP A 54 9.27 13.96 -0.71
CA ASP A 54 9.86 12.72 -1.21
C ASP A 54 9.99 12.81 -2.73
N THR A 55 11.22 12.63 -3.23
CA THR A 55 11.52 12.57 -4.66
C THR A 55 12.40 11.35 -4.95
N VAL A 56 12.21 10.75 -6.12
CA VAL A 56 12.94 9.57 -6.55
C VAL A 56 14.07 9.92 -7.51
N ASP A 57 15.19 9.23 -7.34
CA ASP A 57 16.25 9.09 -8.33
C ASP A 57 16.15 7.71 -9.00
N ILE A 58 16.18 7.68 -10.34
CA ILE A 58 16.28 6.43 -11.11
C ILE A 58 17.75 6.18 -11.43
N LEU A 59 18.34 5.19 -10.77
CA LEU A 59 19.78 4.92 -10.83
C LEU A 59 20.16 3.85 -11.86
N SER A 60 19.21 3.07 -12.35
CA SER A 60 19.43 2.02 -13.35
C SER A 60 18.13 1.62 -14.05
N GLY A 61 18.23 0.82 -15.11
CA GLY A 61 17.08 0.16 -15.75
C GLY A 61 16.19 1.05 -16.62
N VAL A 62 16.42 2.35 -16.67
CA VAL A 62 15.73 3.31 -17.55
C VAL A 62 16.75 4.08 -18.36
N ARG A 63 16.50 4.22 -19.67
CA ARG A 63 17.31 5.02 -20.58
C ARG A 63 16.40 5.77 -21.55
N HIS A 64 16.61 7.07 -21.68
CA HIS A 64 15.84 7.94 -22.58
C HIS A 64 14.31 7.84 -22.36
N GLY A 65 13.89 7.75 -21.10
CA GLY A 65 12.46 7.68 -20.73
C GLY A 65 11.81 6.32 -20.98
N GLN A 66 12.58 5.26 -21.22
CA GLN A 66 12.05 3.90 -21.40
C GLN A 66 12.80 2.88 -20.56
N THR A 67 12.07 1.89 -20.04
CA THR A 67 12.67 0.74 -19.34
C THR A 67 13.48 -0.13 -20.29
N LEU A 68 14.57 -0.69 -19.78
CA LEU A 68 15.51 -1.52 -20.54
C LEU A 68 15.24 -3.03 -20.41
N GLY A 69 14.38 -3.45 -19.47
CA GLY A 69 14.22 -4.86 -19.07
C GLY A 69 15.23 -5.32 -18.01
N SER A 70 16.36 -4.61 -17.86
CA SER A 70 17.28 -4.81 -16.74
C SER A 70 16.67 -4.31 -15.42
N PRO A 71 17.21 -4.72 -14.26
CA PRO A 71 16.74 -4.22 -12.97
C PRO A 71 16.70 -2.68 -12.91
N ILE A 72 15.65 -2.13 -12.29
CA ILE A 72 15.45 -0.70 -12.06
C ILE A 72 15.75 -0.43 -10.59
N THR A 73 16.75 0.40 -10.31
CA THR A 73 17.07 0.87 -8.96
C THR A 73 16.48 2.26 -8.75
N LEU A 74 15.64 2.39 -7.72
CA LEU A 74 15.04 3.65 -7.31
C LEU A 74 15.58 4.02 -5.92
N ALA A 75 15.98 5.28 -5.73
CA ALA A 75 16.42 5.80 -4.43
C ALA A 75 15.59 7.02 -4.03
N VAL A 76 15.27 7.13 -2.74
CA VAL A 76 14.57 8.28 -2.15
C VAL A 76 15.37 8.77 -0.95
N THR A 77 15.93 9.96 -1.03
CA THR A 77 16.78 10.55 0.02
C THR A 77 15.95 10.90 1.27
N ASN A 78 16.54 10.72 2.46
CA ASN A 78 15.95 11.16 3.72
C ASN A 78 16.60 12.48 4.17
N ASP A 79 15.91 13.60 4.01
CA ASP A 79 16.44 14.94 4.39
C ASP A 79 16.75 15.08 5.89
N ASP A 80 16.05 14.32 6.74
CA ASP A 80 16.27 14.31 8.20
C ASP A 80 17.60 13.62 8.58
N TRP A 81 18.23 12.85 7.68
CA TRP A 81 19.47 12.10 7.93
C TRP A 81 20.56 12.93 8.62
N LYS A 82 20.70 14.21 8.26
CA LYS A 82 21.65 15.15 8.87
C LYS A 82 21.55 15.25 10.41
N HIS A 83 20.39 14.93 10.98
CA HIS A 83 20.13 14.93 12.42
C HIS A 83 20.33 13.55 13.09
N TRP A 84 20.63 12.52 12.30
CA TRP A 84 20.74 11.13 12.75
C TRP A 84 22.09 10.49 12.47
N THR A 85 23.03 11.20 11.83
CA THR A 85 24.36 10.69 11.44
C THR A 85 25.14 10.02 12.57
N LYS A 86 25.04 10.52 13.81
CA LYS A 86 25.68 9.90 14.98
C LYS A 86 24.94 8.66 15.48
N ILE A 87 23.60 8.66 15.42
CA ILE A 87 22.75 7.63 16.02
C ILE A 87 22.58 6.43 15.08
N MET A 88 22.47 6.72 13.79
CA MET A 88 22.24 5.77 12.71
C MET A 88 23.47 5.66 11.80
N GLY A 89 24.62 6.16 12.25
CA GLY A 89 25.90 6.07 11.54
C GLY A 89 26.30 4.62 11.31
N ILE A 90 26.94 4.37 10.16
CA ILE A 90 27.40 3.02 9.79
C ILE A 90 28.70 2.63 10.48
N GLU A 91 29.48 3.62 10.90
CA GLU A 91 30.77 3.42 11.52
C GLU A 91 30.61 3.02 12.99
N PRO A 92 31.50 2.18 13.53
CA PRO A 92 31.49 1.85 14.95
C PRO A 92 31.59 3.10 15.82
N LEU A 93 30.75 3.18 16.85
CA LEU A 93 30.85 4.24 17.85
C LEU A 93 32.16 4.10 18.64
N SER A 94 32.86 5.22 18.83
CA SER A 94 33.96 5.29 19.78
C SER A 94 33.46 4.99 21.21
N LYS A 95 34.36 4.62 22.12
CA LYS A 95 33.97 4.36 23.53
C LYS A 95 33.34 5.59 24.19
N GLU A 96 33.84 6.77 23.85
CA GLU A 96 33.33 8.06 24.35
C GLU A 96 31.93 8.35 23.79
N ASP A 97 31.71 8.09 22.49
CA ASP A 97 30.41 8.29 21.87
C ASP A 97 29.34 7.31 22.38
N GLN A 98 29.71 6.08 22.75
CA GLN A 98 28.78 5.07 23.27
C GLN A 98 28.03 5.53 24.53
N GLU A 99 28.69 6.30 25.40
CA GLU A 99 28.06 6.86 26.60
C GLU A 99 27.19 8.09 26.28
N GLU A 100 27.47 8.77 25.15
CA GLU A 100 26.74 9.95 24.69
C GLU A 100 25.53 9.67 23.79
N VAL A 101 25.39 8.46 23.22
CA VAL A 101 24.26 8.12 22.35
C VAL A 101 22.96 8.07 23.15
N LYS A 102 22.33 9.25 23.25
CA LYS A 102 20.95 9.43 23.70
C LYS A 102 20.04 8.84 22.62
N ARG A 103 18.99 8.11 23.02
CA ARG A 103 17.90 7.48 22.22
C ARG A 103 17.86 5.93 22.16
N LYS A 104 18.55 5.23 23.07
CA LYS A 104 18.27 3.80 23.30
C LYS A 104 16.80 3.59 23.64
N VAL A 105 16.14 2.64 22.97
CA VAL A 105 14.74 2.30 23.21
C VAL A 105 14.65 0.97 23.97
N THR A 106 14.27 1.03 25.25
CA THR A 106 14.10 -0.14 26.14
C THR A 106 12.64 -0.43 26.50
N LYS A 107 11.72 0.45 26.10
CA LYS A 107 10.29 0.39 26.44
C LYS A 107 9.47 0.15 25.18
N PRO A 108 9.09 -1.11 24.88
CA PRO A 108 8.41 -1.45 23.64
C PRO A 108 7.01 -0.82 23.59
N ARG A 109 6.55 -0.47 22.39
CA ARG A 109 5.20 0.06 22.18
C ARG A 109 4.22 -1.10 21.91
N PRO A 110 3.14 -1.25 22.68
CA PRO A 110 2.11 -2.25 22.41
C PRO A 110 1.56 -2.10 20.99
N GLY A 111 1.50 -3.22 20.27
CA GLY A 111 1.06 -3.24 18.87
C GLY A 111 2.12 -2.85 17.84
N HIS A 112 3.34 -2.46 18.25
CA HIS A 112 4.48 -2.30 17.33
C HIS A 112 5.33 -3.58 17.27
N ALA A 113 6.32 -3.59 16.38
CA ALA A 113 7.25 -4.71 16.22
C ALA A 113 8.32 -4.78 17.34
N ASP A 114 8.44 -3.75 18.18
CA ASP A 114 9.59 -3.49 19.06
C ASP A 114 10.03 -4.71 19.87
N LEU A 115 9.16 -5.25 20.74
CA LEU A 115 9.49 -6.35 21.63
C LEU A 115 9.79 -7.64 20.88
N ASN A 116 8.90 -8.03 19.96
CA ASN A 116 9.04 -9.26 19.19
C ASN A 116 10.29 -9.24 18.32
N GLY A 117 10.60 -8.09 17.71
CA GLY A 117 11.82 -7.89 16.93
C GLY A 117 13.07 -7.94 17.80
N ALA A 118 13.06 -7.31 18.98
CA ALA A 118 14.19 -7.36 19.89
C ALA A 118 14.48 -8.77 20.39
N ILE A 119 13.44 -9.53 20.76
CA ILE A 119 13.58 -10.93 21.13
C ILE A 119 14.14 -11.74 19.94
N LYS A 120 13.56 -11.57 18.75
CA LYS A 120 13.93 -12.33 17.55
C LYS A 120 15.40 -12.13 17.14
N TYR A 121 15.89 -10.90 17.24
CA TYR A 121 17.23 -10.52 16.76
C TYR A 121 18.24 -10.27 17.88
N GLY A 122 17.87 -10.52 19.14
CA GLY A 122 18.76 -10.33 20.30
C GLY A 122 19.10 -8.87 20.59
N HIS A 123 18.30 -7.91 20.13
CA HIS A 123 18.58 -6.50 20.36
C HIS A 123 18.20 -6.06 21.77
N ARG A 124 19.12 -5.32 22.43
CA ARG A 124 18.84 -4.61 23.70
C ARG A 124 18.49 -3.14 23.49
N ASP A 125 18.67 -2.64 22.28
CA ASP A 125 18.13 -1.38 21.80
C ASP A 125 17.10 -1.67 20.70
N MET A 126 15.83 -1.37 20.97
CA MET A 126 14.75 -1.57 20.01
C MET A 126 14.77 -0.57 18.86
N ARG A 127 15.67 0.43 18.86
CA ARG A 127 15.90 1.29 17.69
C ARG A 127 16.20 0.48 16.43
N ASN A 128 17.01 -0.57 16.56
CA ASN A 128 17.34 -1.48 15.46
C ASN A 128 16.11 -2.15 14.83
N VAL A 129 15.02 -2.29 15.57
CA VAL A 129 13.75 -2.85 15.07
C VAL A 129 12.86 -1.76 14.48
N LEU A 130 12.68 -0.66 15.21
CA LEU A 130 11.71 0.37 14.85
C LEU A 130 12.08 1.09 13.55
N GLU A 131 13.37 1.24 13.27
CA GLU A 131 13.86 1.92 12.07
C GLU A 131 13.46 1.22 10.78
N ARG A 132 13.47 -0.11 10.77
CA ARG A 132 13.06 -0.90 9.60
C ARG A 132 11.58 -1.26 9.59
N SER A 133 10.96 -1.44 10.76
CA SER A 133 9.52 -1.73 10.87
C SER A 133 8.62 -0.50 10.74
N SER A 134 9.21 0.70 10.71
CA SER A 134 8.53 1.96 10.42
C SER A 134 7.83 1.94 9.05
N ALA A 135 6.65 2.55 8.98
CA ALA A 135 5.92 2.74 7.72
C ALA A 135 6.63 3.70 6.75
N ARG A 136 7.80 4.27 7.10
CA ARG A 136 8.63 5.02 6.15
C ARG A 136 9.06 4.17 4.96
N GLU A 137 9.24 2.86 5.14
CA GLU A 137 9.53 1.90 4.08
C GLU A 137 8.48 1.92 2.95
N THR A 138 7.20 2.17 3.28
CA THR A 138 6.12 2.21 2.27
C THR A 138 6.33 3.25 1.18
N THR A 139 7.19 4.25 1.40
CA THR A 139 7.61 5.23 0.39
C THR A 139 8.17 4.52 -0.86
N VAL A 140 9.05 3.53 -0.68
CA VAL A 140 9.63 2.79 -1.81
C VAL A 140 8.74 1.67 -2.32
N ARG A 141 7.74 1.22 -1.54
CA ARG A 141 6.64 0.39 -2.07
C ARG A 141 5.72 1.19 -3.00
N VAL A 142 5.44 2.45 -2.66
CA VAL A 142 4.70 3.37 -3.53
C VAL A 142 5.51 3.68 -4.79
N ALA A 143 6.83 3.87 -4.68
CA ALA A 143 7.69 4.03 -5.86
C ALA A 143 7.62 2.81 -6.80
N ALA A 144 7.67 1.59 -6.25
CA ALA A 144 7.48 0.35 -7.02
C ALA A 144 6.07 0.27 -7.65
N GLY A 145 5.04 0.61 -6.86
CA GLY A 145 3.66 0.62 -7.30
C GLY A 145 3.39 1.64 -8.41
N ALA A 146 4.07 2.79 -8.42
CA ALA A 146 3.95 3.78 -9.49
C ALA A 146 4.43 3.21 -10.84
N VAL A 147 5.55 2.47 -10.85
CA VAL A 147 6.03 1.75 -12.04
C VAL A 147 5.01 0.69 -12.48
N ALA A 148 4.43 -0.06 -11.55
CA ALA A 148 3.37 -1.03 -11.86
C ALA A 148 2.11 -0.34 -12.41
N ARG A 149 1.69 0.79 -11.84
CA ARG A 149 0.55 1.59 -12.32
C ARG A 149 0.79 2.09 -13.74
N LYS A 150 2.01 2.50 -14.09
CA LYS A 150 2.37 2.87 -15.47
C LYS A 150 2.29 1.69 -16.42
N PHE A 151 2.83 0.55 -16.03
CA PHE A 151 2.69 -0.69 -16.80
C PHE A 151 1.21 -1.06 -17.05
N LEU A 152 0.37 -0.98 -16.02
CA LEU A 152 -1.06 -1.27 -16.13
C LEU A 152 -1.80 -0.26 -17.02
N ALA A 153 -1.46 1.03 -16.92
CA ALA A 153 -2.05 2.08 -17.74
C ALA A 153 -1.82 1.86 -19.24
N GLU A 154 -0.64 1.37 -19.62
CA GLU A 154 -0.31 1.00 -21.01
C GLU A 154 -1.19 -0.15 -21.56
N LEU A 155 -1.89 -0.89 -20.69
CA LEU A 155 -2.83 -1.96 -21.03
C LEU A 155 -4.30 -1.53 -20.92
N GLY A 156 -4.55 -0.24 -20.60
CA GLY A 156 -5.88 0.28 -20.31
C GLY A 156 -6.45 -0.19 -18.98
N ILE A 157 -5.60 -0.67 -18.05
CA ILE A 157 -5.99 -1.08 -16.70
C ILE A 157 -5.84 0.13 -15.77
N LYS A 158 -6.92 0.48 -15.07
CA LYS A 158 -6.98 1.64 -14.16
C LYS A 158 -7.03 1.17 -12.71
N VAL A 159 -6.37 1.91 -11.82
CA VAL A 159 -6.33 1.66 -10.37
C VAL A 159 -6.67 2.95 -9.65
N ALA A 160 -7.62 2.91 -8.72
CA ALA A 160 -7.89 3.99 -7.79
C ALA A 160 -8.29 3.44 -6.41
N GLY A 161 -7.97 4.19 -5.37
CA GLY A 161 -8.30 3.85 -4.00
C GLY A 161 -8.95 5.01 -3.27
N HIS A 162 -9.81 4.66 -2.32
CA HIS A 162 -10.51 5.62 -1.47
C HIS A 162 -10.67 5.09 -0.06
N VAL A 163 -11.06 5.96 0.86
CA VAL A 163 -11.32 5.63 2.26
C VAL A 163 -12.81 5.44 2.47
N THR A 164 -13.20 4.32 3.06
CA THR A 164 -14.60 3.99 3.34
C THR A 164 -14.96 4.15 4.81
N GLU A 165 -13.97 4.18 5.71
CA GLU A 165 -14.19 4.37 7.14
C GLU A 165 -12.97 4.99 7.82
N ILE A 166 -13.19 5.95 8.73
CA ILE A 166 -12.18 6.45 9.69
C ILE A 166 -12.81 6.55 11.06
N GLY A 167 -12.20 5.92 12.07
CA GLY A 167 -12.64 6.08 13.46
C GLY A 167 -14.10 5.70 13.74
N GLY A 168 -14.70 4.80 12.93
CA GLY A 168 -16.11 4.41 13.02
C GLY A 168 -17.07 5.26 12.18
N VAL A 169 -16.62 6.38 11.60
CA VAL A 169 -17.40 7.17 10.63
C VAL A 169 -17.32 6.48 9.28
N LYS A 170 -18.47 5.99 8.78
CA LYS A 170 -18.57 5.18 7.56
C LYS A 170 -19.12 5.99 6.40
N ALA A 171 -18.48 5.89 5.24
CA ALA A 171 -19.01 6.40 3.98
C ALA A 171 -20.24 5.60 3.53
N THR A 172 -21.20 6.27 2.91
CA THR A 172 -22.29 5.59 2.22
C THR A 172 -21.80 5.14 0.84
N PRO A 173 -21.94 3.85 0.46
CA PRO A 173 -21.54 3.41 -0.87
C PRO A 173 -22.22 4.23 -1.97
N GLN A 174 -21.42 4.90 -2.79
CA GLN A 174 -21.88 5.62 -3.97
C GLN A 174 -21.64 4.77 -5.23
N PRO A 175 -22.52 4.84 -6.24
CA PRO A 175 -22.25 4.22 -7.53
C PRO A 175 -20.98 4.79 -8.15
N ILE A 176 -20.02 3.94 -8.48
CA ILE A 176 -18.79 4.33 -9.16
C ILE A 176 -19.02 4.13 -10.65
N THR A 177 -19.18 5.23 -11.37
CA THR A 177 -19.45 5.22 -12.82
C THR A 177 -18.18 5.14 -13.65
N ASN A 178 -17.10 5.76 -13.18
CA ASN A 178 -15.77 5.64 -13.76
C ASN A 178 -14.67 5.92 -12.70
N LEU A 179 -13.51 5.28 -12.86
CA LEU A 179 -12.40 5.45 -11.93
C LEU A 179 -11.68 6.79 -12.00
N ASP A 180 -11.81 7.55 -13.08
CA ASP A 180 -11.11 8.84 -13.23
C ASP A 180 -11.76 9.89 -12.33
N ASP A 181 -13.09 9.91 -12.24
CA ASP A 181 -13.87 10.74 -11.32
C ASP A 181 -13.62 10.34 -9.87
N LEU A 182 -13.62 9.03 -9.56
CA LEU A 182 -13.27 8.53 -8.23
C LEU A 182 -11.88 9.04 -7.80
N LYS A 183 -10.90 8.95 -8.70
CA LYS A 183 -9.56 9.44 -8.44
C LYS A 183 -9.55 10.96 -8.25
N ALA A 184 -10.19 11.72 -9.12
CA ALA A 184 -10.22 13.17 -9.03
C ALA A 184 -10.84 13.67 -7.72
N GLU A 185 -11.96 13.07 -7.29
CA GLU A 185 -12.64 13.43 -6.06
C GLU A 185 -11.85 13.02 -4.81
N THR A 186 -11.25 11.83 -4.80
CA THR A 186 -10.46 11.36 -3.64
C THR A 186 -9.13 12.11 -3.51
N GLU A 187 -8.52 12.58 -4.61
CA GLU A 187 -7.35 13.46 -4.55
C GLU A 187 -7.67 14.86 -4.01
N ALA A 188 -8.91 15.32 -4.16
CA ALA A 188 -9.38 16.60 -3.62
C ALA A 188 -9.82 16.50 -2.15
N SER A 189 -10.25 15.33 -1.70
CA SER A 189 -10.66 15.07 -0.32
C SER A 189 -9.46 15.04 0.64
N PRO A 190 -9.44 15.83 1.74
CA PRO A 190 -8.40 15.77 2.77
C PRO A 190 -8.27 14.40 3.43
N VAL A 191 -9.33 13.58 3.42
CA VAL A 191 -9.35 12.23 3.99
C VAL A 191 -9.45 11.15 2.91
N ARG A 192 -9.36 11.50 1.63
CA ARG A 192 -9.51 10.60 0.47
C ARG A 192 -10.82 9.80 0.47
N CYS A 193 -11.90 10.36 1.01
CA CYS A 193 -13.21 9.71 1.02
C CYS A 193 -14.00 10.07 -0.24
N TYR A 194 -14.65 9.09 -0.86
CA TYR A 194 -15.58 9.31 -1.98
C TYR A 194 -17.03 9.53 -1.50
N ASP A 195 -17.19 10.22 -0.38
CA ASP A 195 -18.48 10.66 0.16
C ASP A 195 -18.29 11.97 0.93
N LYS A 196 -18.58 13.09 0.24
CA LYS A 196 -18.42 14.44 0.80
C LYS A 196 -19.27 14.68 2.05
N LYS A 197 -20.33 13.90 2.28
CA LYS A 197 -21.23 14.10 3.42
C LYS A 197 -20.58 13.76 4.75
N VAL A 198 -19.66 12.80 4.75
CA VAL A 198 -18.99 12.30 5.97
C VAL A 198 -17.55 12.80 6.11
N GLU A 199 -17.05 13.55 5.12
CA GLU A 199 -15.67 14.05 5.10
C GLU A 199 -15.34 14.91 6.33
N GLN A 200 -16.23 15.84 6.69
CA GLN A 200 -16.05 16.68 7.87
C GLN A 200 -16.09 15.85 9.15
N GLU A 201 -17.02 14.89 9.27
CA GLU A 201 -17.12 14.01 10.44
C GLU A 201 -15.87 13.13 10.61
N MET A 202 -15.28 12.65 9.51
CA MET A 202 -14.00 11.93 9.55
C MET A 202 -12.86 12.84 10.01
N MET A 203 -12.80 14.09 9.55
CA MET A 203 -11.79 15.06 10.00
C MET A 203 -11.94 15.39 11.49
N ASP A 204 -13.17 15.64 11.96
CA ASP A 204 -13.47 15.93 13.36
C ASP A 204 -13.10 14.75 14.27
N ALA A 205 -13.32 13.51 13.82
CA ALA A 205 -12.87 12.32 14.53
C ALA A 205 -11.34 12.24 14.65
N ILE A 206 -10.60 12.59 13.59
CA ILE A 206 -9.13 12.65 13.59
C ILE A 206 -8.63 13.73 14.56
N ASP A 207 -9.25 14.91 14.56
CA ASP A 207 -8.86 16.02 15.42
C ASP A 207 -9.18 15.72 16.88
N THR A 208 -10.33 15.13 17.16
CA THR A 208 -10.70 14.65 18.50
C THR A 208 -9.71 13.60 19.01
N ALA A 209 -9.29 12.64 18.18
CA ALA A 209 -8.29 11.65 18.55
C ALA A 209 -6.94 12.32 18.88
N LYS A 210 -6.52 13.28 18.07
CA LYS A 210 -5.28 14.04 18.26
C LYS A 210 -5.30 14.86 19.57
N GLU A 211 -6.37 15.59 19.83
CA GLU A 211 -6.55 16.37 21.08
C GLU A 211 -6.51 15.45 22.31
N ASN A 212 -7.06 14.24 22.18
CA ASN A 212 -7.02 13.24 23.23
C ASN A 212 -5.68 12.51 23.36
N GLY A 213 -4.70 12.79 22.50
CA GLY A 213 -3.42 12.09 22.47
C GLY A 213 -3.53 10.63 22.06
N ASP A 214 -4.59 10.28 21.33
CA ASP A 214 -4.93 8.95 20.82
C ASP A 214 -4.66 8.86 19.30
N SER A 215 -4.92 7.69 18.71
CA SER A 215 -4.88 7.48 17.26
C SER A 215 -6.07 6.64 16.80
N ILE A 216 -6.44 6.78 15.52
CA ILE A 216 -7.55 6.02 14.93
C ILE A 216 -7.13 5.32 13.64
N GLY A 217 -7.82 4.22 13.36
CA GLY A 217 -7.68 3.41 12.16
C GLY A 217 -8.85 3.63 11.21
N GLY A 218 -9.01 2.72 10.25
CA GLY A 218 -10.04 2.83 9.23
C GLY A 218 -10.00 1.72 8.20
N ILE A 219 -10.82 1.88 7.17
CA ILE A 219 -10.94 0.96 6.04
C ILE A 219 -10.66 1.71 4.75
N VAL A 220 -9.82 1.12 3.91
CA VAL A 220 -9.54 1.60 2.55
C VAL A 220 -10.07 0.60 1.54
N GLU A 221 -10.53 1.07 0.39
CA GLU A 221 -10.95 0.25 -0.74
C GLU A 221 -10.10 0.60 -1.97
N VAL A 222 -9.64 -0.43 -2.68
CA VAL A 222 -8.93 -0.30 -3.96
C VAL A 222 -9.76 -0.98 -5.03
N ILE A 223 -9.91 -0.29 -6.14
CA ILE A 223 -10.65 -0.75 -7.31
C ILE A 223 -9.72 -0.80 -8.51
N VAL A 224 -9.76 -1.90 -9.24
CA VAL A 224 -9.01 -2.10 -10.49
C VAL A 224 -9.95 -2.46 -11.62
N GLU A 225 -10.00 -1.64 -12.67
CA GLU A 225 -10.82 -1.88 -13.87
C GLU A 225 -9.97 -2.23 -15.08
N GLY A 226 -10.56 -2.95 -16.02
CA GLY A 226 -9.95 -3.30 -17.30
C GLY A 226 -9.04 -4.53 -17.26
N VAL A 227 -8.97 -5.23 -16.13
CA VAL A 227 -8.20 -6.49 -16.03
C VAL A 227 -8.88 -7.56 -16.90
N PRO A 228 -8.16 -8.22 -17.82
CA PRO A 228 -8.73 -9.30 -18.61
C PRO A 228 -9.32 -10.40 -17.74
N ALA A 229 -10.37 -11.09 -18.22
CA ALA A 229 -10.87 -12.28 -17.56
C ALA A 229 -9.83 -13.42 -17.60
N GLY A 230 -9.80 -14.25 -16.56
CA GLY A 230 -8.94 -15.42 -16.48
C GLY A 230 -7.50 -15.15 -16.02
N VAL A 231 -7.22 -14.00 -15.38
CA VAL A 231 -5.91 -13.72 -14.76
C VAL A 231 -5.86 -14.34 -13.37
N GLY A 232 -4.79 -15.09 -13.08
CA GLY A 232 -4.70 -15.95 -11.89
C GLY A 232 -5.03 -17.41 -12.22
N SER A 233 -5.13 -18.27 -11.21
CA SER A 233 -5.49 -19.67 -11.45
C SER A 233 -6.10 -20.37 -10.24
N TYR A 234 -7.11 -21.22 -10.49
CA TYR A 234 -7.72 -22.09 -9.49
C TYR A 234 -6.95 -23.39 -9.25
N VAL A 235 -6.00 -23.72 -10.12
CA VAL A 235 -5.36 -25.06 -10.16
C VAL A 235 -4.53 -25.39 -8.93
N HIS A 236 -4.07 -24.36 -8.21
CA HIS A 236 -3.33 -24.52 -6.96
C HIS A 236 -3.51 -23.28 -6.07
N TYR A 237 -3.43 -23.45 -4.75
CA TYR A 237 -3.85 -22.42 -3.80
C TYR A 237 -3.02 -21.13 -3.86
N ASP A 238 -1.73 -21.23 -4.17
CA ASP A 238 -0.78 -20.12 -4.27
C ASP A 238 -0.78 -19.42 -5.64
N ARG A 239 -1.54 -19.96 -6.61
CA ARG A 239 -1.78 -19.34 -7.92
C ARG A 239 -3.06 -18.51 -7.98
N LYS A 240 -3.87 -18.56 -6.93
CA LYS A 240 -5.08 -17.76 -6.78
C LYS A 240 -4.70 -16.28 -6.60
N LEU A 241 -5.17 -15.42 -7.50
CA LEU A 241 -4.76 -14.02 -7.52
C LEU A 241 -5.37 -13.23 -6.35
N ASP A 242 -6.61 -13.51 -5.96
CA ASP A 242 -7.21 -12.97 -4.74
C ASP A 242 -6.38 -13.28 -3.49
N ALA A 243 -5.81 -14.49 -3.37
CA ALA A 243 -4.91 -14.85 -2.28
C ALA A 243 -3.59 -14.04 -2.30
N LYS A 244 -3.00 -13.83 -3.49
CA LYS A 244 -1.80 -12.98 -3.65
C LYS A 244 -2.09 -11.52 -3.30
N VAL A 245 -3.21 -10.97 -3.79
CA VAL A 245 -3.67 -9.62 -3.47
C VAL A 245 -3.93 -9.48 -1.97
N ALA A 246 -4.59 -10.47 -1.34
CA ALA A 246 -4.84 -10.49 0.09
C ALA A 246 -3.54 -10.44 0.91
N ALA A 247 -2.54 -11.23 0.52
CA ALA A 247 -1.23 -11.21 1.15
C ALA A 247 -0.54 -9.84 1.00
N SER A 248 -0.64 -9.21 -0.17
CA SER A 248 -0.04 -7.89 -0.41
C SER A 248 -0.68 -6.80 0.46
N ILE A 249 -2.00 -6.77 0.59
CA ILE A 249 -2.73 -5.84 1.47
C ILE A 249 -2.37 -6.09 2.94
N MET A 250 -2.41 -7.35 3.39
CA MET A 250 -2.10 -7.72 4.77
C MET A 250 -0.64 -7.43 5.16
N SER A 251 0.27 -7.37 4.17
CA SER A 251 1.68 -7.04 4.38
C SER A 251 1.92 -5.54 4.63
N ILE A 252 0.93 -4.66 4.40
CA ILE A 252 1.08 -3.23 4.68
C ILE A 252 1.11 -3.02 6.20
N ASN A 253 1.98 -2.13 6.66
CA ASN A 253 2.08 -1.78 8.08
C ASN A 253 0.70 -1.40 8.64
N ALA A 254 0.36 -1.97 9.80
CA ALA A 254 -0.91 -1.79 10.51
C ALA A 254 -2.16 -2.44 9.86
N PHE A 255 -2.08 -3.11 8.71
CA PHE A 255 -3.24 -3.82 8.17
C PHE A 255 -3.50 -5.12 8.94
N LYS A 256 -4.77 -5.37 9.26
CA LYS A 256 -5.24 -6.49 10.10
C LYS A 256 -6.38 -7.30 9.51
N GLY A 257 -6.95 -6.85 8.39
CA GLY A 257 -8.06 -7.51 7.72
C GLY A 257 -8.03 -7.20 6.23
N VAL A 258 -8.53 -8.12 5.41
CA VAL A 258 -8.72 -7.95 3.98
C VAL A 258 -10.01 -8.66 3.55
N GLU A 259 -10.76 -8.05 2.65
CA GLU A 259 -11.98 -8.62 2.09
C GLU A 259 -12.19 -8.19 0.63
N PHE A 260 -12.97 -8.96 -0.13
CA PHE A 260 -13.25 -8.72 -1.55
C PHE A 260 -14.75 -8.56 -1.78
N GLY A 261 -15.15 -7.62 -2.65
CA GLY A 261 -16.56 -7.41 -3.00
C GLY A 261 -17.44 -7.09 -1.78
N VAL A 262 -18.47 -7.89 -1.48
CA VAL A 262 -19.28 -7.75 -0.26
C VAL A 262 -18.57 -8.24 1.00
N GLY A 263 -17.46 -8.97 0.85
CA GLY A 263 -16.54 -9.30 1.92
C GLY A 263 -17.16 -10.12 3.04
N PHE A 264 -16.88 -9.74 4.30
CA PHE A 264 -17.39 -10.42 5.48
C PHE A 264 -18.93 -10.45 5.56
N GLN A 265 -19.64 -9.57 4.84
CA GLN A 265 -21.11 -9.61 4.77
C GLN A 265 -21.63 -10.88 4.09
N ALA A 266 -20.83 -11.53 3.22
CA ALA A 266 -21.20 -12.79 2.58
C ALA A 266 -21.51 -13.90 3.60
N ALA A 267 -20.91 -13.86 4.79
CA ALA A 267 -21.17 -14.84 5.86
C ALA A 267 -22.59 -14.77 6.43
N SER A 268 -23.31 -13.67 6.22
CA SER A 268 -24.68 -13.45 6.71
C SER A 268 -25.74 -13.46 5.60
N LEU A 269 -25.35 -13.76 4.35
CA LEU A 269 -26.24 -13.73 3.19
C LEU A 269 -26.42 -15.13 2.60
N PRO A 270 -27.62 -15.49 2.10
CA PRO A 270 -27.80 -16.72 1.34
C PRO A 270 -27.10 -16.61 -0.03
N GLY A 271 -26.68 -17.74 -0.60
CA GLY A 271 -25.98 -17.77 -1.89
C GLY A 271 -26.73 -17.06 -3.03
N SER A 272 -28.06 -17.08 -3.01
CA SER A 272 -28.92 -16.36 -3.97
C SER A 272 -28.82 -14.83 -3.90
N LYS A 273 -28.13 -14.27 -2.90
CA LYS A 273 -27.85 -12.85 -2.73
C LYS A 273 -26.36 -12.51 -2.80
N VAL A 274 -25.49 -13.52 -2.97
CA VAL A 274 -24.04 -13.35 -2.97
C VAL A 274 -23.45 -13.60 -4.35
N HIS A 275 -23.89 -14.64 -5.06
CA HIS A 275 -23.30 -14.98 -6.34
C HIS A 275 -23.69 -13.98 -7.42
N ASP A 276 -22.75 -13.72 -8.32
CA ASP A 276 -22.94 -12.79 -9.43
C ASP A 276 -23.48 -13.56 -10.65
N GLU A 277 -24.73 -13.29 -11.02
CA GLU A 277 -25.37 -13.97 -12.16
C GLU A 277 -24.65 -13.67 -13.48
N ILE A 278 -24.54 -14.68 -14.34
CA ILE A 278 -23.82 -14.61 -15.62
C ILE A 278 -24.79 -14.23 -16.73
N ALA A 279 -24.40 -13.25 -17.54
CA ALA A 279 -25.13 -12.84 -18.73
C ALA A 279 -24.19 -12.72 -19.93
N TRP A 280 -24.76 -12.63 -21.13
CA TRP A 280 -24.01 -12.54 -22.38
C TRP A 280 -24.75 -11.65 -23.38
N SER A 281 -23.99 -10.88 -24.17
CA SER A 281 -24.50 -10.18 -25.36
C SER A 281 -23.46 -10.21 -26.48
N GLU A 282 -23.91 -10.11 -27.74
CA GLU A 282 -23.01 -10.10 -28.91
C GLU A 282 -22.00 -8.95 -28.88
N GLU A 283 -22.38 -7.80 -28.31
CA GLU A 283 -21.52 -6.61 -28.20
C GLU A 283 -20.46 -6.75 -27.09
N ARG A 284 -20.79 -7.40 -25.96
CA ARG A 284 -19.95 -7.40 -24.75
C ARG A 284 -19.23 -8.73 -24.49
N GLY A 285 -19.72 -9.84 -25.05
CA GLY A 285 -19.37 -11.18 -24.60
C GLY A 285 -20.00 -11.50 -23.23
N TYR A 286 -19.37 -12.40 -22.47
CA TYR A 286 -19.82 -12.74 -21.12
C TYR A 286 -19.57 -11.61 -20.12
N TYR A 287 -20.52 -11.38 -19.22
CA TYR A 287 -20.40 -10.44 -18.11
C TYR A 287 -21.17 -10.92 -16.87
N ARG A 288 -21.18 -10.10 -15.81
CA ARG A 288 -21.94 -10.35 -14.59
C ARG A 288 -22.97 -9.26 -14.33
N LEU A 289 -24.13 -9.64 -13.78
CA LEU A 289 -25.21 -8.70 -13.44
C LEU A 289 -24.93 -7.91 -12.15
N SER A 290 -24.04 -8.41 -11.30
CA SER A 290 -23.53 -7.76 -10.09
C SER A 290 -22.03 -8.02 -9.93
N ASN A 291 -21.41 -7.44 -8.89
CA ASN A 291 -19.99 -7.64 -8.58
C ASN A 291 -19.75 -7.87 -7.07
N ASN A 292 -20.60 -8.68 -6.46
CA ASN A 292 -20.55 -9.03 -5.06
C ASN A 292 -19.28 -9.82 -4.71
N LEU A 293 -18.70 -10.57 -5.66
CA LEU A 293 -17.45 -11.30 -5.45
C LEU A 293 -16.20 -10.44 -5.69
N GLY A 294 -16.36 -9.16 -6.04
CA GLY A 294 -15.25 -8.21 -6.16
C GLY A 294 -14.26 -8.55 -7.28
N GLY A 295 -14.78 -8.99 -8.43
CA GLY A 295 -13.99 -9.27 -9.62
C GLY A 295 -13.30 -10.63 -9.66
N PHE A 296 -13.54 -11.51 -8.68
CA PHE A 296 -12.93 -12.84 -8.61
C PHE A 296 -13.92 -13.99 -8.57
N GLU A 297 -13.61 -15.05 -9.31
CA GLU A 297 -14.24 -16.37 -9.20
C GLU A 297 -13.14 -17.44 -9.22
N GLY A 298 -13.11 -18.33 -8.23
CA GLY A 298 -12.09 -19.40 -8.15
C GLY A 298 -10.64 -18.91 -8.05
N GLY A 299 -10.41 -17.66 -7.63
CA GLY A 299 -9.08 -17.04 -7.60
C GLY A 299 -8.58 -16.52 -8.93
N MET A 300 -9.48 -16.35 -9.91
CA MET A 300 -9.21 -15.75 -11.22
C MET A 300 -10.10 -14.53 -11.44
N THR A 301 -9.62 -13.57 -12.22
CA THR A 301 -10.41 -12.39 -12.58
C THR A 301 -11.58 -12.74 -13.49
N THR A 302 -12.73 -12.12 -13.26
CA THR A 302 -13.95 -12.32 -14.07
C THR A 302 -14.07 -11.32 -15.22
N GLY A 303 -13.20 -10.30 -15.26
CA GLY A 303 -13.33 -9.12 -16.12
C GLY A 303 -14.19 -8.02 -15.51
N MET A 304 -14.91 -8.29 -14.42
CA MET A 304 -15.52 -7.25 -13.58
C MET A 304 -14.43 -6.50 -12.78
N PRO A 305 -14.72 -5.28 -12.30
CA PRO A 305 -13.76 -4.54 -11.47
C PRO A 305 -13.31 -5.37 -10.27
N ILE A 306 -12.00 -5.43 -10.02
CA ILE A 306 -11.49 -6.00 -8.78
C ILE A 306 -11.79 -5.01 -7.67
N VAL A 307 -12.44 -5.45 -6.58
CA VAL A 307 -12.76 -4.61 -5.43
C VAL A 307 -12.22 -5.27 -4.18
N VAL A 308 -11.20 -4.66 -3.57
CA VAL A 308 -10.55 -5.17 -2.35
C VAL A 308 -10.54 -4.09 -1.28
N ARG A 309 -10.92 -4.46 -0.04
CA ARG A 309 -10.85 -3.60 1.13
C ARG A 309 -9.82 -4.09 2.12
N GLY A 310 -9.12 -3.16 2.75
CA GLY A 310 -8.14 -3.43 3.80
C GLY A 310 -8.43 -2.66 5.07
N VAL A 311 -8.33 -3.35 6.21
CA VAL A 311 -8.59 -2.78 7.55
C VAL A 311 -7.26 -2.37 8.18
N MET A 312 -7.06 -1.07 8.33
CA MET A 312 -5.90 -0.51 9.02
C MET A 312 -6.25 -0.27 10.49
N LYS A 313 -5.51 -0.90 11.41
CA LYS A 313 -5.65 -0.60 12.84
C LYS A 313 -5.08 0.80 13.16
N PRO A 314 -5.44 1.40 14.31
CA PRO A 314 -4.80 2.63 14.80
C PRO A 314 -3.28 2.52 14.91
N ILE A 315 -2.58 3.65 14.72
CA ILE A 315 -1.12 3.70 14.80
C ILE A 315 -0.67 3.39 16.25
N PRO A 316 0.27 2.45 16.48
CA PRO A 316 0.59 1.98 17.84
C PRO A 316 1.17 3.02 18.81
N THR A 317 1.69 4.14 18.31
CA THR A 317 2.33 5.15 19.14
C THR A 317 1.32 6.23 19.49
N LEU A 318 0.94 6.29 20.76
CA LEU A 318 0.02 7.28 21.32
C LEU A 318 0.80 8.35 22.09
N TYR A 319 0.30 9.60 22.09
CA TYR A 319 0.85 10.66 22.95
C TYR A 319 0.45 10.47 24.41
N LYS A 320 -0.65 9.76 24.68
CA LYS A 320 -0.96 9.13 25.97
C LYS A 320 -0.54 7.66 25.93
N PRO A 321 0.70 7.34 26.30
CA PRO A 321 1.27 6.01 26.09
C PRO A 321 0.56 4.95 26.92
N LEU A 322 0.43 3.76 26.32
CA LEU A 322 -0.08 2.56 26.99
C LEU A 322 0.96 2.00 27.98
N GLN A 323 0.48 1.16 28.90
CA GLN A 323 1.37 0.40 29.78
C GLN A 323 2.29 -0.53 28.98
N SER A 324 3.52 -0.63 29.44
CA SER A 324 4.61 -1.43 28.88
C SER A 324 5.52 -1.90 30.02
N VAL A 325 6.64 -2.54 29.66
CA VAL A 325 7.66 -3.04 30.58
C VAL A 325 9.02 -2.63 30.06
N ASP A 326 9.88 -2.10 30.92
CA ASP A 326 11.27 -1.89 30.53
C ASP A 326 11.99 -3.24 30.40
N ILE A 327 12.58 -3.50 29.23
CA ILE A 327 13.21 -4.80 28.96
C ILE A 327 14.49 -5.04 29.78
N ASP A 328 15.12 -4.01 30.32
CA ASP A 328 16.32 -4.12 31.16
C ASP A 328 15.90 -4.39 32.62
N THR A 329 15.03 -3.56 33.19
CA THR A 329 14.68 -3.65 34.63
C THR A 329 13.53 -4.60 34.95
N LYS A 330 12.68 -4.95 33.95
CA LYS A 330 11.42 -5.70 34.12
C LYS A 330 10.32 -4.97 34.88
N GLU A 331 10.52 -3.70 35.20
CA GLU A 331 9.51 -2.90 35.90
C GLU A 331 8.45 -2.36 34.92
N PRO A 332 7.18 -2.23 35.37
CA PRO A 332 6.14 -1.56 34.60
C PRO A 332 6.54 -0.13 34.25
N PHE A 333 6.32 0.28 33.01
CA PHE A 333 6.63 1.63 32.53
C PHE A 333 5.64 2.05 31.44
N GLN A 334 5.55 3.34 31.11
CA GLN A 334 4.78 3.80 29.95
C GLN A 334 5.55 3.61 28.64
N ALA A 335 4.89 3.13 27.60
CA ALA A 335 5.51 2.93 26.29
C ALA A 335 6.27 4.17 25.79
N SER A 336 7.36 3.95 25.04
CA SER A 336 8.11 5.06 24.43
C SER A 336 7.23 5.86 23.46
N ILE A 337 7.31 7.20 23.56
CA ILE A 337 6.63 8.09 22.64
C ILE A 337 7.60 8.43 21.51
N GLU A 338 7.28 7.95 20.32
CA GLU A 338 7.90 8.39 19.07
C GLU A 338 6.96 9.38 18.37
N ARG A 339 7.48 10.22 17.48
CA ARG A 339 6.63 11.11 16.69
C ARG A 339 5.71 10.28 15.80
N SER A 340 4.40 10.45 15.94
CA SER A 340 3.38 9.73 15.16
C SER A 340 2.25 10.64 14.69
N ASP A 341 1.60 10.19 13.62
CA ASP A 341 0.36 10.75 13.07
C ASP A 341 -0.83 10.32 13.96
N SER A 342 -1.90 11.13 14.03
CA SER A 342 -3.15 10.71 14.71
C SER A 342 -3.99 9.78 13.83
N CYS A 343 -3.86 9.92 12.51
CA CYS A 343 -4.45 9.04 11.51
C CYS A 343 -3.58 9.02 10.25
N ALA A 344 -3.39 7.83 9.67
CA ALA A 344 -2.66 7.67 8.40
C ALA A 344 -3.45 6.85 7.37
N VAL A 345 -4.76 6.66 7.59
CA VAL A 345 -5.66 5.91 6.68
C VAL A 345 -5.67 6.50 5.26
N PRO A 346 -5.69 7.83 5.04
CA PRO A 346 -5.62 8.38 3.68
C PRO A 346 -4.31 8.01 2.97
N ALA A 347 -3.16 8.16 3.62
CA ALA A 347 -1.88 7.75 3.05
C ALA A 347 -1.83 6.23 2.83
N ALA A 348 -2.42 5.44 3.72
CA ALA A 348 -2.51 3.99 3.58
C ALA A 348 -3.36 3.55 2.38
N SER A 349 -4.35 4.34 1.97
CA SER A 349 -5.11 4.10 0.73
C SER A 349 -4.20 4.16 -0.51
N VAL A 350 -3.28 5.13 -0.58
CA VAL A 350 -2.27 5.23 -1.66
C VAL A 350 -1.30 4.04 -1.63
N VAL A 351 -0.89 3.61 -0.43
CA VAL A 351 -0.04 2.40 -0.30
C VAL A 351 -0.81 1.15 -0.74
N ALA A 352 -2.10 1.04 -0.42
CA ALA A 352 -2.95 -0.06 -0.86
C ALA A 352 -3.08 -0.10 -2.38
N GLU A 353 -3.30 1.05 -3.05
CA GLU A 353 -3.28 1.15 -4.50
C GLU A 353 -1.97 0.61 -5.09
N ALA A 354 -0.83 1.04 -4.51
CA ALA A 354 0.50 0.67 -5.00
C ALA A 354 0.77 -0.84 -4.92
N VAL A 355 0.43 -1.48 -3.80
CA VAL A 355 0.69 -2.92 -3.63
C VAL A 355 -0.27 -3.76 -4.46
N VAL A 356 -1.53 -3.36 -4.60
CA VAL A 356 -2.50 -4.03 -5.49
C VAL A 356 -2.06 -3.89 -6.94
N ALA A 357 -1.69 -2.68 -7.38
CA ALA A 357 -1.20 -2.46 -8.74
C ALA A 357 0.02 -3.35 -9.04
N TRP A 358 0.93 -3.51 -8.08
CA TRP A 358 2.07 -4.41 -8.24
C TRP A 358 1.65 -5.87 -8.43
N GLU A 359 0.75 -6.40 -7.59
CA GLU A 359 0.31 -7.80 -7.71
C GLU A 359 -0.44 -8.04 -9.03
N ILE A 360 -1.28 -7.10 -9.47
CA ILE A 360 -1.95 -7.21 -10.77
C ILE A 360 -0.92 -7.15 -11.91
N ALA A 361 0.04 -6.23 -11.88
CA ALA A 361 1.10 -6.14 -12.89
C ALA A 361 1.94 -7.42 -12.94
N GLN A 362 2.30 -7.98 -11.79
CA GLN A 362 3.01 -9.26 -11.71
C GLN A 362 2.20 -10.39 -12.37
N ALA A 363 0.91 -10.51 -12.05
CA ALA A 363 0.06 -11.56 -12.60
C ALA A 363 -0.10 -11.45 -14.13
N ILE A 364 -0.24 -10.22 -14.64
CA ILE A 364 -0.25 -9.96 -16.08
C ILE A 364 1.06 -10.39 -16.72
N VAL A 365 2.22 -10.02 -16.14
CA VAL A 365 3.54 -10.43 -16.65
C VAL A 365 3.74 -11.94 -16.60
N GLU A 366 3.26 -12.61 -15.54
CA GLU A 366 3.32 -14.08 -15.41
C GLU A 366 2.55 -14.76 -16.56
N GLN A 367 1.39 -14.23 -16.93
CA GLN A 367 0.49 -14.86 -17.89
C GLN A 367 0.71 -14.44 -19.35
N PHE A 368 1.07 -13.18 -19.61
CA PHE A 368 1.09 -12.59 -20.94
C PHE A 368 2.50 -12.24 -21.45
N GLY A 369 3.55 -12.64 -20.73
CA GLY A 369 4.94 -12.49 -21.17
C GLY A 369 5.73 -11.48 -20.35
N GLN A 370 7.06 -11.59 -20.42
CA GLN A 370 7.97 -10.96 -19.45
C GLN A 370 8.94 -9.94 -20.05
N ASP A 371 9.25 -10.05 -21.34
CA ASP A 371 10.42 -9.35 -21.89
C ASP A 371 10.11 -7.97 -22.46
N ARG A 372 9.01 -7.82 -23.21
CA ARG A 372 8.73 -6.59 -23.99
C ARG A 372 7.29 -6.12 -23.84
N MET A 373 7.13 -4.80 -23.69
CA MET A 373 5.83 -4.16 -23.49
C MET A 373 4.86 -4.37 -24.67
N ASP A 374 5.36 -4.37 -25.91
CA ASP A 374 4.54 -4.52 -27.11
C ASP A 374 3.92 -5.92 -27.24
N LEU A 375 4.71 -6.97 -27.04
CA LEU A 375 4.21 -8.35 -27.04
C LEU A 375 3.19 -8.59 -25.92
N ILE A 376 3.40 -8.00 -24.74
CA ILE A 376 2.44 -8.09 -23.64
C ILE A 376 1.10 -7.43 -24.04
N LYS A 377 1.14 -6.25 -24.67
CA LYS A 377 -0.07 -5.57 -25.20
C LYS A 377 -0.82 -6.46 -26.20
N GLU A 378 -0.11 -7.06 -27.16
CA GLU A 378 -0.69 -7.97 -28.14
C GLU A 378 -1.31 -9.21 -27.48
N ASN A 379 -0.64 -9.80 -26.49
CA ASN A 379 -1.13 -10.99 -25.77
C ASN A 379 -2.39 -10.69 -24.95
N VAL A 380 -2.41 -9.55 -24.26
CA VAL A 380 -3.58 -9.09 -23.51
C VAL A 380 -4.75 -8.82 -24.45
N GLN A 381 -4.51 -8.18 -25.60
CA GLN A 381 -5.54 -7.92 -26.59
C GLN A 381 -6.11 -9.22 -27.18
N ARG A 382 -5.25 -10.18 -27.53
CA ARG A 382 -5.67 -11.51 -28.00
C ARG A 382 -6.52 -12.25 -26.96
N MET A 383 -6.18 -12.15 -25.67
CA MET A 383 -6.98 -12.76 -24.61
C MET A 383 -8.35 -12.09 -24.46
N ARG A 384 -8.41 -10.75 -24.55
CA ARG A 384 -9.69 -10.02 -24.55
C ARG A 384 -10.58 -10.44 -25.72
N GLU A 385 -10.02 -10.54 -26.92
CA GLU A 385 -10.75 -10.99 -28.11
C GLU A 385 -11.20 -12.45 -28.00
N HIS A 386 -10.36 -13.31 -27.42
CA HIS A 386 -10.72 -14.69 -27.15
C HIS A 386 -11.90 -14.78 -26.18
N ALA A 387 -11.83 -14.08 -25.04
CA ALA A 387 -12.89 -14.07 -24.03
C ALA A 387 -14.21 -13.48 -24.57
N ALA A 388 -14.16 -12.48 -25.45
CA ALA A 388 -15.35 -11.91 -26.07
C ALA A 388 -16.03 -12.86 -27.07
N LYS A 389 -15.26 -13.75 -27.72
CA LYS A 389 -15.74 -14.69 -28.76
C LYS A 389 -16.00 -16.12 -28.26
N PHE A 390 -15.55 -16.46 -27.04
CA PHE A 390 -15.81 -17.76 -26.41
C PHE A 390 -17.32 -17.94 -26.23
#